data_AF-G4Z4Q8-F1
#
_entry.id   AF-G4Z4Q8-F1
#
_cell.length_a   1.000
_cell.length_b   1.000
_cell.length_c   1.000
_cell.angle_alpha   90.00
_cell.angle_beta   90.00
_cell.angle_gamma   90.00
#
_symmetry.space_group_name_H-M   'P 1'
#
loop_
_entity.id
_entity.type
_entity.pdbx_description
1 polymer ?
#
loop_
_entity_poly.entity_id
_entity_poly.type
_entity_poly.pdbx_seq_one_letter_code
_entity_poly.pdbx_strand_id
1 'polypeptide(L)' 'PVYEYIVPPKLVDWGQASLVKWRRAREQYEENVRERCEWTGEDYKAVVRSVRSAIHPDMM' A
#
# COMPACT_ATOMS: atom_id res chain seq x y z
N PRO A 1 -9.99 -14.58 14.36
CA PRO A 1 -9.05 -13.92 13.41
C PRO A 1 -8.99 -12.41 13.69
N VAL A 2 -7.83 -11.91 14.11
CA VAL A 2 -7.59 -10.46 14.15
C VAL A 2 -7.49 -10.01 12.69
N TYR A 3 -8.55 -9.41 12.16
CA TYR A 3 -8.52 -8.82 10.83
C TYR A 3 -7.72 -7.53 10.94
N GLU A 4 -6.40 -7.63 10.81
CA GLU A 4 -5.56 -6.45 10.73
C GLU A 4 -5.89 -5.75 9.41
N TYR A 5 -6.41 -4.52 9.50
CA TYR A 5 -6.76 -3.74 8.31
C TYR A 5 -5.47 -3.44 7.54
N ILE A 6 -5.31 -4.07 6.37
CA ILE A 6 -4.18 -3.81 5.47
C ILE A 6 -4.42 -2.45 4.78
N VAL A 7 -3.81 -1.40 5.33
CA VAL A 7 -3.99 -0.01 4.84
C VAL A 7 -2.88 0.36 3.86
N PRO A 8 -3.20 0.94 2.68
CA PRO A 8 -2.20 1.43 1.75
C PRO A 8 -1.42 2.62 2.35
N PRO A 9 -0.09 2.67 2.23
CA PRO A 9 0.68 3.80 2.72
C PRO A 9 0.40 5.06 1.89
N LYS A 10 0.35 6.21 2.57
CA LYS A 10 0.22 7.53 1.94
C LYS A 10 1.59 8.18 1.80
N LEU A 11 1.79 8.88 0.69
CA LEU A 11 2.97 9.70 0.48
C LEU A 11 2.72 11.06 1.12
N VAL A 12 3.62 11.46 2.02
CA VAL A 12 3.48 12.69 2.82
C VAL A 12 4.24 13.88 2.22
N ASP A 13 5.36 13.63 1.53
CA ASP A 13 6.17 14.63 0.82
C ASP A 13 7.08 13.96 -0.21
N TRP A 14 7.66 14.75 -1.12
CA TRP A 14 8.57 14.29 -2.19
C TRP A 14 10.04 14.18 -1.76
N GLY A 15 10.35 14.41 -0.48
CA GLY A 15 11.68 14.28 0.06
C GLY A 15 12.20 12.85 -0.03
N GLN A 16 13.51 12.70 -0.22
CA GLN A 16 14.16 11.40 -0.37
C GLN A 16 13.85 10.47 0.81
N ALA A 17 13.89 10.99 2.04
CA ALA A 17 13.59 10.21 3.24
C ALA A 17 12.15 9.69 3.25
N SER A 18 11.19 10.51 2.82
CA SER A 18 9.77 10.15 2.77
C SER A 18 9.46 9.16 1.65
N LEU A 19 10.11 9.30 0.49
CA LEU A 19 10.04 8.32 -0.58
C LEU A 19 10.59 6.95 -0.16
N VAL A 20 11.73 6.90 0.54
CA VAL A 20 12.30 5.64 1.03
C VAL A 20 11.38 5.00 2.07
N LYS A 21 10.84 5.77 3.02
CA LYS A 21 9.88 5.27 4.01
C LYS A 21 8.63 4.73 3.34
N TRP A 22 8.05 5.48 2.40
CA TRP A 22 6.87 5.07 1.67
C TRP A 22 7.12 3.79 0.86
N ARG A 23 8.27 3.66 0.19
CA ARG A 23 8.61 2.46 -0.58
C ARG A 23 8.65 1.21 0.30
N ARG A 24 9.30 1.27 1.46
CA ARG A 24 9.34 0.15 2.41
C ARG A 24 7.96 -0.21 2.94
N ALA A 25 7.17 0.80 3.32
CA ALA A 25 5.79 0.57 3.76
C ALA A 25 4.92 -0.01 2.64
N ARG A 26 5.21 0.34 1.38
CA ARG A 26 4.51 -0.16 0.21
C ARG A 26 4.84 -1.63 -0.07
N GLU A 27 6.11 -2.01 0.04
CA GLU A 27 6.55 -3.41 -0.07
C GLU A 27 5.80 -4.29 0.95
N GLN A 28 5.78 -3.89 2.22
CA GLN A 28 5.04 -4.61 3.28
C GLN A 28 3.53 -4.67 3.02
N TYR A 29 2.93 -3.57 2.57
CA TYR A 29 1.51 -3.54 2.21
C TYR A 29 1.17 -4.56 1.12
N GLU A 30 1.99 -4.63 0.06
CA GLU A 30 1.74 -5.57 -1.04
C GLU A 30 1.92 -7.02 -0.64
N GLU A 31 2.89 -7.33 0.22
CA GLU A 31 3.08 -8.67 0.79
C GLU A 31 1.84 -9.10 1.58
N ASN A 32 1.35 -8.25 2.50
CA ASN A 32 0.15 -8.55 3.28
C ASN A 32 -1.09 -8.73 2.39
N VAL A 33 -1.25 -7.90 1.34
CA VAL A 33 -2.37 -8.05 0.38
C VAL A 33 -2.24 -9.38 -0.37
N ARG A 34 -1.04 -9.75 -0.82
CA ARG A 34 -0.80 -11.05 -1.50
C ARG A 34 -1.18 -12.22 -0.61
N GLU A 35 -0.69 -12.24 0.63
CA GLU A 35 -1.03 -13.29 1.60
C GLU A 35 -2.55 -13.37 1.80
N ARG A 36 -3.24 -12.24 2.01
CA ARG A 36 -4.71 -12.25 2.15
C ARG A 36 -5.40 -12.80 0.90
N CYS A 37 -4.94 -12.41 -0.29
CA CYS A 37 -5.48 -12.91 -1.56
C CYS A 37 -5.29 -14.44 -1.69
N GLU A 38 -4.18 -15.00 -1.21
CA GLU A 38 -3.98 -16.45 -1.18
C GLU A 38 -5.01 -17.16 -0.27
N TRP A 39 -5.32 -16.57 0.89
CA TRP A 39 -6.31 -17.12 1.82
C TRP A 39 -7.76 -16.97 1.37
N THR A 40 -8.08 -15.88 0.66
CA THR A 40 -9.46 -15.51 0.29
C THR A 40 -9.83 -15.89 -1.14
N GLY A 41 -8.84 -16.13 -2.01
CA GLY A 41 -9.03 -16.33 -3.44
C GLY A 41 -9.33 -15.03 -4.22
N GLU A 42 -9.23 -13.87 -3.58
CA GLU A 42 -9.39 -12.58 -4.25
C GLU A 42 -8.27 -12.31 -5.26
N ASP A 43 -8.57 -11.66 -6.39
CA ASP A 43 -7.54 -11.21 -7.34
C ASP A 43 -6.75 -10.05 -6.75
N TYR A 44 -5.45 -10.27 -6.54
CA TYR A 44 -4.50 -9.25 -6.09
C TYR A 44 -4.61 -7.94 -6.86
N LYS A 45 -4.75 -8.00 -8.20
CA LYS A 45 -4.79 -6.79 -9.03
C LYS A 45 -6.06 -5.97 -8.81
N ALA A 46 -7.17 -6.62 -8.46
CA ALA A 46 -8.43 -5.95 -8.15
C ALA A 46 -8.39 -5.25 -6.79
N VAL A 47 -7.58 -5.76 -5.86
CA VAL A 47 -7.61 -5.32 -4.46
C VAL A 47 -6.47 -4.37 -4.09
N VAL A 48 -5.32 -4.50 -4.73
CA VAL A 48 -4.17 -3.63 -4.49
C VAL A 48 -4.47 -2.18 -4.90
N ARG A 49 -4.13 -1.22 -4.03
CA ARG A 49 -4.30 0.20 -4.35
C ARG A 49 -3.18 0.71 -5.25
N SER A 50 -3.48 1.63 -6.17
CA SER A 50 -2.48 2.18 -7.09
C SER A 50 -1.54 3.18 -6.39
N VAL A 51 -0.33 3.36 -6.93
CA VAL A 51 0.62 4.38 -6.44
C VAL A 51 0.02 5.79 -6.52
N ARG A 52 -0.74 6.09 -7.58
CA ARG A 52 -1.41 7.38 -7.75
C ARG A 52 -2.35 7.71 -6.60
N SER A 53 -3.02 6.71 -6.03
CA SER A 53 -3.91 6.90 -4.87
C SER A 53 -3.17 7.19 -3.56
N ALA A 54 -1.85 7.01 -3.53
CA ALA A 54 -1.02 7.31 -2.37
C ALA A 54 -0.61 8.79 -2.31
N ILE A 55 -0.63 9.51 -3.44
CA ILE A 55 -0.21 10.90 -3.55
C ILE A 55 -1.31 11.81 -2.99
N HIS A 56 -0.95 12.73 -2.10
CA HIS A 56 -1.90 13.74 -1.61
C HIS A 56 -2.31 14.68 -2.76
N PRO A 57 -3.58 15.11 -2.87
CA PRO A 57 -4.01 16.01 -3.95
C PRO A 57 -3.15 17.28 -4.08
N ASP A 58 -2.70 17.85 -2.96
CA ASP A 58 -1.85 19.05 -2.94
C ASP A 58 -0.41 18.80 -3.41
N MET A 59 -0.05 17.56 -3.70
CA MET A 59 1.26 17.13 -4.20
C MET A 59 1.26 16.75 -5.69
N MET A 60 0.10 16.79 -6.36
CA MET A 60 -0.04 16.61 -7.81
C MET A 60 0.19 17.92 -8.56
#